data_AF-A0A8T2Z9W1-F1
#
_entry.id   AF-A0A8T2Z9W1-F1
#
_cell.length_a   1.000
_cell.length_b   1.000
_cell.length_c   1.000
_cell.angle_alpha   90.00
_cell.angle_beta   90.00
_cell.angle_gamma   90.00
#
_symmetry.space_group_name_H-M   'P 1'
#
loop_
_entity.id
_entity.type
_entity.pdbx_description
1 polymer ?
#
loop_
_entity_poly.entity_id
_entity_poly.type
_entity_poly.pdbx_seq_one_letter_code
_entity_poly.pdbx_strand_id
1 'polypeptide(L)'
;MAREFATCVEYGLSLSKRIYYGKEMTPAATAAMTRSVSAKSSDVAESYFPTAVMAYAVVSEPELVENPDVPSYQPYVHGRCEPPALIPLHMHGVVTMEIDCCFDHANICFSGAWRVHCIKGNSKCDVRIAVPMGEQGSLLGVEVDVPGRSCHSQLIEAEDANYKEKVSKGGNGRLMRGSVYTFKIPQVEGGATVSIKVIWSQKLLYHEGQFSLNVPFSFPAFVNPVGKKISKREKILLNVSSGVGKEILCKSTSHALKELRREVGKMGFLYDAEVLTWSSADFSFSYNVYSKDLFGGVLLQSPLLRDIDDRQMFCFYLFPGNNQSMKAFRKEVIFIIDISRSMKGGPLESAKNGLLSSLQKLNPEDSFNIIAFNMETYLFSSVMEQATEEAILEATRWLNDKLTADGGTNILMPLKQAIKLLAETTNSIPVIFLITDGAVEDERDICNFVKGYLTSGGSISPRISTFGIGTYCNHHFLRMLAQIGRGHFDTAYDADSVDFRMQKLFTTASSIILADITVDALEHLDSLEVLNSRY
;
A
#
# COMPACT_ATOMS: atom_id res chain seq x y z
N MET A 1 -4.01 12.37 13.05
CA MET A 1 -2.68 11.74 12.83
C MET A 1 -2.05 12.07 11.49
N ALA A 2 -2.57 11.58 10.36
CA ALA A 2 -1.98 11.87 9.04
C ALA A 2 -1.97 13.40 8.75
N ARG A 3 -3.15 14.04 8.83
CA ARG A 3 -3.28 15.51 8.71
C ARG A 3 -2.46 16.28 9.73
N GLU A 4 -2.48 15.82 10.98
CA GLU A 4 -1.71 16.42 12.08
C GLU A 4 -0.21 16.39 11.82
N PHE A 5 0.33 15.29 11.27
CA PHE A 5 1.73 15.19 10.86
C PHE A 5 2.06 16.23 9.79
N ALA A 6 1.24 16.34 8.75
CA ALA A 6 1.42 17.35 7.70
C ALA A 6 1.41 18.78 8.27
N THR A 7 0.49 19.09 9.18
CA THR A 7 0.46 20.38 9.89
C THR A 7 1.72 20.62 10.73
N CYS A 8 2.23 19.59 11.42
CA CYS A 8 3.49 19.71 12.18
C CYS A 8 4.68 20.00 11.26
N VAL A 9 4.73 19.40 10.07
CA VAL A 9 5.78 19.64 9.06
C VAL A 9 5.66 21.06 8.50
N GLU A 10 4.45 21.53 8.19
CA GLU A 10 4.20 22.90 7.73
C GLU A 10 4.66 23.94 8.76
N TYR A 11 4.37 23.72 10.05
CA TYR A 11 4.88 24.56 11.13
C TYR A 11 6.40 24.50 11.24
N GLY A 12 7.00 23.31 11.10
CA GLY A 12 8.45 23.15 11.10
C GLY A 12 9.14 23.90 9.95
N LEU A 13 8.58 23.83 8.73
CA LEU A 13 9.08 24.59 7.58
C LEU A 13 8.91 26.10 7.76
N SER A 14 7.85 26.54 8.43
CA SER A 14 7.68 27.95 8.78
C SER A 14 8.70 28.41 9.82
N LEU A 15 9.03 27.54 10.77
CA LEU A 15 10.01 27.80 11.82
C LEU A 15 11.45 27.78 11.27
N SER A 16 11.75 26.90 10.31
CA SER A 16 13.09 26.78 9.71
C SER A 16 13.51 28.00 8.88
N LYS A 17 12.56 28.84 8.43
CA LYS A 17 12.86 30.14 7.79
C LYS A 17 13.63 31.11 8.69
N ARG A 18 13.61 30.86 10.00
CA ARG A 18 14.40 31.63 10.95
C ARG A 18 15.87 31.23 10.93
N ILE A 19 16.23 30.03 10.49
CA ILE A 19 17.61 29.55 10.54
C ILE A 19 18.49 30.46 9.68
N TYR A 20 19.49 31.06 10.30
CA TYR A 20 20.45 31.91 9.63
C TYR A 20 21.61 31.07 9.08
N TYR A 21 21.84 31.14 7.77
CA TYR A 21 22.90 30.38 7.09
C TYR A 21 24.12 31.24 6.71
N GLY A 22 24.17 32.51 7.13
CA GLY A 22 25.22 33.46 6.73
C GLY A 22 24.79 34.39 5.58
N LYS A 23 25.51 35.51 5.39
CA LYS A 23 25.17 36.55 4.39
C LYS A 23 25.21 36.09 2.94
N GLU A 24 25.91 35.00 2.63
CA GLU A 24 26.08 34.46 1.26
C GLU A 24 25.21 33.24 0.97
N MET A 25 24.37 32.80 1.93
CA MET A 25 23.56 31.59 1.81
C MET A 25 22.10 31.90 2.07
N THR A 26 21.34 32.09 0.99
CA THR A 26 19.88 32.13 1.05
C THR A 26 19.32 30.74 0.79
N PRO A 27 18.30 30.29 1.55
CA PRO A 27 17.49 29.15 1.14
C PRO A 27 17.00 29.43 -0.29
N ALA A 28 17.16 28.46 -1.20
CA ALA A 28 16.52 28.54 -2.50
C ALA A 28 15.04 28.84 -2.24
N ALA A 29 14.49 29.87 -2.90
CA ALA A 29 13.07 30.15 -2.81
C ALA A 29 12.37 28.83 -3.08
N THR A 30 11.64 28.29 -2.09
CA THR A 30 10.69 27.20 -2.31
C THR A 30 9.95 27.61 -3.56
N ALA A 31 10.10 26.85 -4.65
CA ALA A 31 9.29 27.03 -5.83
C ALA A 31 7.88 27.16 -5.29
N ALA A 32 7.34 28.37 -5.35
CA ALA A 32 6.01 28.61 -4.85
C ALA A 32 5.18 27.59 -5.60
N MET A 33 4.57 26.65 -4.86
CA MET A 33 3.37 26.00 -5.36
C MET A 33 2.59 27.09 -6.04
N THR A 34 2.38 26.94 -7.33
CA THR A 34 1.55 27.84 -8.11
C THR A 34 0.35 28.12 -7.24
N ARG A 35 0.22 29.36 -6.76
CA ARG A 35 -0.86 29.76 -5.87
C ARG A 35 -2.10 29.84 -6.75
N SER A 36 -2.59 28.70 -7.25
CA SER A 36 -3.91 28.59 -7.82
C SER A 36 -4.86 28.83 -6.66
N VAL A 37 -5.63 29.90 -6.77
CA VAL A 37 -6.62 30.34 -5.78
C VAL A 37 -7.84 29.40 -5.79
N SER A 38 -7.61 28.09 -5.97
CA SER A 38 -8.65 27.07 -6.07
C SER A 38 -8.25 25.70 -5.51
N ALA A 39 -7.04 25.53 -4.95
CA ALA A 39 -6.70 24.27 -4.29
C ALA A 39 -7.45 24.16 -2.96
N LYS A 40 -8.26 23.11 -2.80
CA LYS A 40 -8.98 22.82 -1.56
C LYS A 40 -7.94 22.60 -0.44
N SER A 41 -8.29 22.91 0.81
CA SER A 41 -7.41 22.71 1.98
C SER A 41 -6.93 21.26 2.17
N SER A 42 -7.54 20.29 1.47
CA SER A 42 -7.09 18.90 1.37
C SER A 42 -5.79 18.72 0.59
N ASP A 43 -5.54 19.49 -0.47
CA ASP A 43 -4.40 19.27 -1.40
C ASP A 43 -3.07 19.73 -0.78
N VAL A 44 -3.12 20.79 0.03
CA VAL A 44 -1.94 21.31 0.74
C VAL A 44 -1.47 20.29 1.80
N ALA A 45 -2.40 19.56 2.43
CA ALA A 45 -2.08 18.56 3.44
C ALA A 45 -1.41 17.31 2.85
N GLU A 46 -1.69 16.94 1.59
CA GLU A 46 -1.02 15.79 0.94
C GLU A 46 0.45 16.07 0.60
N SER A 47 0.80 17.33 0.33
CA SER A 47 2.15 17.72 -0.09
C SER A 47 3.26 17.53 0.95
N TYR A 48 2.90 17.44 2.24
CA TYR A 48 3.86 17.33 3.35
C TYR A 48 4.00 15.91 3.91
N PHE A 49 3.35 14.92 3.29
CA PHE A 49 3.58 13.52 3.64
C PHE A 49 4.95 13.04 3.15
N PRO A 50 5.59 12.11 3.88
CA PRO A 50 6.86 11.55 3.45
C PRO A 50 6.66 10.66 2.22
N THR A 51 7.34 11.02 1.13
CA THR A 51 7.39 10.29 -0.16
C THR A 51 8.68 9.47 -0.32
N ALA A 52 9.56 9.51 0.68
CA ALA A 52 10.75 8.67 0.82
C ALA A 52 11.05 8.52 2.33
N VAL A 53 12.11 7.79 2.68
CA VAL A 53 12.56 7.72 4.07
C VAL A 53 13.09 9.10 4.50
N MET A 54 12.52 9.65 5.57
CA MET A 54 12.74 11.03 5.99
C MET A 54 12.98 11.11 7.49
N ALA A 55 13.84 12.04 7.91
CA ALA A 55 14.08 12.35 9.32
C ALA A 55 13.70 13.81 9.63
N TYR A 56 13.09 14.03 10.79
CA TYR A 56 12.57 15.32 11.22
C TYR A 56 13.03 15.61 12.65
N ALA A 57 13.52 16.82 12.91
CA ALA A 57 13.70 17.29 14.29
C ALA A 57 12.33 17.61 14.91
N VAL A 58 12.06 17.06 16.08
CA VAL A 58 10.86 17.35 16.86
C VAL A 58 11.12 18.55 17.75
N VAL A 59 10.44 19.66 17.46
CA VAL A 59 10.63 20.94 18.14
C VAL A 59 9.36 21.30 18.92
N SER A 60 9.46 21.21 20.25
CA SER A 60 8.38 21.63 21.15
C SER A 60 8.55 23.09 21.59
N GLU A 61 9.79 23.59 21.58
CA GLU A 61 10.17 24.94 22.00
C GLU A 61 10.87 25.64 20.83
N PRO A 62 10.27 26.71 20.25
CA PRO A 62 10.85 27.46 19.15
C PRO A 62 12.24 28.02 19.43
N GLU A 63 12.57 28.26 20.70
CA GLU A 63 13.86 28.76 21.14
C GLU A 63 15.02 27.78 20.86
N LEU A 64 14.73 26.50 20.63
CA LEU A 64 15.75 25.50 20.27
C LEU A 64 16.26 25.65 18.83
N VAL A 65 15.51 26.36 17.98
CA VAL A 65 15.79 26.43 16.54
C VAL A 65 16.84 27.47 16.25
N GLU A 66 18.04 27.02 15.94
CA GLU A 66 19.16 27.86 15.52
C GLU A 66 20.10 27.03 14.63
N ASN A 67 20.92 27.71 13.83
CA ASN A 67 22.01 27.07 13.12
C ASN A 67 23.13 26.70 14.13
N PRO A 68 23.49 25.41 14.28
CA PRO A 68 24.56 25.00 15.19
C PRO A 68 25.93 25.51 14.74
N ASP A 69 26.11 25.77 13.45
CA ASP A 69 27.40 26.18 12.86
C ASP A 69 27.58 27.71 12.80
N VAL A 70 26.48 28.49 12.76
CA VAL A 70 26.51 29.95 12.62
C VAL A 70 25.56 30.59 13.63
N PRO A 71 26.04 31.01 14.81
CA PRO A 71 25.22 31.66 15.82
C PRO A 71 24.61 32.95 15.27
N SER A 72 23.33 33.18 15.53
CA SER A 72 22.64 34.41 15.11
C SER A 72 21.82 34.96 16.25
N TYR A 73 21.89 36.28 16.46
CA TYR A 73 21.04 36.92 17.45
C TYR A 73 19.61 37.00 16.92
N GLN A 74 18.74 36.16 17.46
CA GLN A 74 17.30 36.22 17.21
C GLN A 74 16.60 36.72 18.47
N PRO A 75 15.57 37.58 18.33
CA PRO A 75 14.76 37.99 19.49
C PRO A 75 14.12 36.75 20.13
N TYR A 76 14.05 36.73 21.46
CA TYR A 76 13.43 35.64 22.22
C TYR A 76 12.00 35.42 21.74
N VAL A 77 11.70 34.22 21.24
CA VAL A 77 10.35 33.83 20.84
C VAL A 77 9.79 32.90 21.89
N HIS A 78 8.95 33.45 22.76
CA HIS A 78 8.26 32.69 23.79
C HIS A 78 7.04 31.96 23.20
N GLY A 79 6.84 30.71 23.61
CA GLY A 79 5.67 29.92 23.26
C GLY A 79 6.02 28.43 23.10
N ARG A 80 5.05 27.55 23.38
CA ARG A 80 5.18 26.11 23.08
C ARG A 80 4.52 25.79 21.74
N CYS A 81 5.15 24.92 20.97
CA CYS A 81 4.53 24.32 19.80
C CYS A 81 3.65 23.15 20.25
N GLU A 82 2.33 23.35 20.25
CA GLU A 82 1.35 22.27 20.45
C GLU A 82 0.41 22.17 19.25
N PRO A 83 0.48 21.10 18.44
CA PRO A 83 1.43 19.98 18.48
C PRO A 83 2.88 20.42 18.12
N PRO A 84 3.91 19.60 18.45
CA PRO A 84 5.31 19.97 18.20
C PRO A 84 5.59 20.10 16.70
N ALA A 85 6.39 21.11 16.33
CA ALA A 85 6.81 21.33 14.96
C ALA A 85 7.81 20.24 14.50
N LEU A 86 7.71 19.82 13.23
CA LEU A 86 8.61 18.84 12.62
C LEU A 86 9.45 19.52 11.53
N ILE A 87 10.72 19.79 11.82
CA ILE A 87 11.62 20.38 10.83
C ILE A 87 12.30 19.25 10.04
N PRO A 88 12.07 19.12 8.72
CA PRO A 88 12.77 18.13 7.90
C PRO A 88 14.28 18.35 7.98
N LEU A 89 15.04 17.29 8.21
CA LEU A 89 16.50 17.36 8.30
C LEU A 89 17.16 17.34 6.92
N HIS A 90 18.32 17.98 6.81
CA HIS A 90 19.12 17.96 5.59
C HIS A 90 19.78 16.60 5.41
N MET A 91 19.60 15.99 4.25
CA MET A 91 20.22 14.73 3.87
C MET A 91 21.51 14.97 3.08
N HIS A 92 22.56 14.21 3.37
CA HIS A 92 23.90 14.40 2.80
C HIS A 92 24.65 13.09 2.56
N GLY A 93 25.77 13.16 1.83
CA GLY A 93 26.64 12.02 1.57
C GLY A 93 26.10 11.11 0.47
N VAL A 94 26.03 9.81 0.77
CA VAL A 94 25.57 8.76 -0.16
C VAL A 94 24.24 8.21 0.34
N VAL A 95 23.26 8.16 -0.55
CA VAL A 95 22.01 7.42 -0.34
C VAL A 95 22.10 6.14 -1.14
N THR A 96 21.86 5.01 -0.48
CA THR A 96 21.90 3.69 -1.09
C THR A 96 20.56 3.00 -0.92
N MET A 97 20.03 2.44 -2.00
CA MET A 97 18.86 1.56 -1.98
C MET A 97 19.21 0.25 -2.66
N GLU A 98 19.20 -0.83 -1.88
CA GLU A 98 19.42 -2.19 -2.37
C GLU A 98 18.07 -2.89 -2.40
N ILE A 99 17.72 -3.45 -3.56
CA ILE A 99 16.43 -4.08 -3.82
C ILE A 99 16.72 -5.49 -4.30
N ASP A 100 16.27 -6.48 -3.54
CA ASP A 100 16.32 -7.89 -3.90
C ASP A 100 14.90 -8.41 -4.13
N CYS A 101 14.51 -8.53 -5.39
CA CYS A 101 13.25 -9.12 -5.81
C CYS A 101 13.40 -10.64 -5.96
N CYS A 102 12.55 -11.40 -5.26
CA CYS A 102 12.48 -12.84 -5.35
C CYS A 102 11.02 -13.29 -5.38
N PHE A 103 10.65 -14.09 -6.38
CA PHE A 103 9.25 -14.47 -6.66
C PHE A 103 8.33 -13.27 -6.74
N ASP A 104 7.58 -13.05 -5.68
CA ASP A 104 6.52 -12.08 -5.52
C ASP A 104 6.79 -11.04 -4.44
N HIS A 105 7.96 -11.08 -3.81
CA HIS A 105 8.36 -10.12 -2.79
C HIS A 105 9.63 -9.38 -3.21
N ALA A 106 9.72 -8.13 -2.78
CA ALA A 106 10.94 -7.35 -2.84
C ALA A 106 11.38 -7.04 -1.42
N ASN A 107 12.63 -7.35 -1.10
CA ASN A 107 13.30 -6.87 0.11
C ASN A 107 14.07 -5.61 -0.25
N ILE A 108 13.79 -4.51 0.44
CA ILE A 108 14.44 -3.23 0.23
C ILE A 108 15.27 -2.90 1.47
N CYS A 109 16.55 -2.63 1.27
CA CYS A 109 17.44 -2.03 2.25
C CYS A 109 17.80 -0.62 1.80
N PHE A 110 17.30 0.38 2.51
CA PHE A 110 17.62 1.77 2.28
C PHE A 110 18.59 2.27 3.35
N SER A 111 19.58 3.06 2.96
CA SER A 111 20.51 3.72 3.89
C SER A 111 20.80 5.15 3.46
N GLY A 112 20.93 6.05 4.45
CA GLY A 112 21.28 7.44 4.25
C GLY A 112 21.73 8.13 5.54
N ALA A 113 22.13 9.40 5.43
CA ALA A 113 22.56 10.21 6.57
C ALA A 113 21.91 11.61 6.57
N TRP A 114 21.41 12.02 7.73
CA TRP A 114 20.76 13.32 7.96
C TRP A 114 21.51 14.13 9.00
N ARG A 115 21.61 15.44 8.80
CA ARG A 115 22.19 16.36 9.78
C ARG A 115 21.11 17.14 10.53
N VAL A 116 21.24 17.18 11.85
CA VAL A 116 20.42 18.00 12.76
C VAL A 116 20.85 19.48 12.67
N HIS A 117 20.67 20.08 11.50
CA HIS A 117 21.16 21.42 11.14
C HIS A 117 20.34 22.57 11.75
N CYS A 118 19.21 22.27 12.38
CA CYS A 118 18.23 23.26 12.82
C CYS A 118 18.14 23.41 14.33
N ILE A 119 18.99 22.72 15.09
CA ILE A 119 18.99 22.75 16.56
C ILE A 119 20.31 23.34 17.04
N LYS A 120 20.23 24.22 18.05
CA LYS A 120 21.39 24.78 18.76
C LYS A 120 22.41 23.70 19.13
N GLY A 121 23.70 23.97 18.91
CA GLY A 121 24.77 22.97 19.10
C GLY A 121 24.86 22.36 20.52
N ASN A 122 24.47 23.11 21.56
CA ASN A 122 24.47 22.63 22.95
C ASN A 122 23.10 22.10 23.41
N SER A 123 22.15 21.97 22.49
CA SER A 123 20.79 21.51 22.78
C SER A 123 20.55 20.13 22.19
N LYS A 124 19.52 19.45 22.71
CA LYS A 124 19.08 18.14 22.24
C LYS A 124 17.63 18.20 21.79
N CYS A 125 17.29 17.42 20.77
CA CYS A 125 15.91 17.20 20.36
C CYS A 125 15.66 15.72 20.11
N ASP A 126 14.39 15.33 20.03
CA ASP A 126 14.04 14.03 19.48
C ASP A 126 14.07 14.10 17.95
N VAL A 127 14.47 13.02 17.30
CA VAL A 127 14.39 12.87 15.84
C VAL A 127 13.30 11.88 15.51
N ARG A 128 12.31 12.29 14.73
CA ARG A 128 11.25 11.43 14.21
C ARG A 128 11.65 10.94 12.82
N ILE A 129 11.63 9.63 12.62
CA ILE A 129 11.94 8.99 11.34
C ILE A 129 10.62 8.49 10.76
N ALA A 130 10.40 8.71 9.46
CA ALA A 130 9.26 8.20 8.72
C ALA A 130 9.73 7.32 7.55
N VAL A 131 9.17 6.13 7.45
CA VAL A 131 9.52 5.09 6.48
C VAL A 131 8.27 4.75 5.67
N PRO A 132 8.05 5.43 4.53
CA PRO A 132 7.00 5.05 3.59
C PRO A 132 7.38 3.76 2.88
N MET A 133 6.47 2.81 2.84
CA MET A 133 6.63 1.51 2.19
C MET A 133 5.58 1.35 1.08
N GLY A 134 5.83 0.46 0.12
CA GLY A 134 4.86 0.11 -0.91
C GLY A 134 3.67 -0.69 -0.40
N GLU A 135 2.85 -1.17 -1.33
CA GLU A 135 1.64 -1.95 -1.05
C GLU A 135 2.00 -3.23 -0.27
N GLN A 136 1.29 -3.47 0.85
CA GLN A 136 1.55 -4.59 1.77
C GLN A 136 2.99 -4.62 2.35
N GLY A 137 3.61 -3.44 2.52
CA GLY A 137 4.92 -3.31 3.13
C GLY A 137 4.98 -3.71 4.61
N SER A 138 5.98 -4.50 4.98
CA SER A 138 6.27 -4.94 6.34
C SER A 138 7.71 -4.57 6.73
N LEU A 139 7.87 -3.83 7.81
CA LEU A 139 9.17 -3.44 8.33
C LEU A 139 9.87 -4.65 8.96
N LEU A 140 11.08 -4.96 8.49
CA LEU A 140 11.89 -6.09 8.96
C LEU A 140 12.97 -5.67 9.95
N GLY A 141 13.56 -4.50 9.75
CA GLY A 141 14.67 -4.03 10.57
C GLY A 141 14.95 -2.55 10.44
N VAL A 142 15.47 -1.97 11.51
CA VAL A 142 15.92 -0.59 11.59
C VAL A 142 17.25 -0.59 12.35
N GLU A 143 18.25 0.06 11.78
CA GLU A 143 19.51 0.41 12.42
C GLU A 143 19.65 1.94 12.35
N VAL A 144 19.88 2.59 13.50
CA VAL A 144 20.14 4.03 13.56
C VAL A 144 21.38 4.31 14.37
N ASP A 145 22.35 4.95 13.73
CA ASP A 145 23.59 5.39 14.37
C ASP A 145 23.57 6.90 14.57
N VAL A 146 23.81 7.32 15.80
CA VAL A 146 24.06 8.71 16.19
C VAL A 146 25.40 8.78 16.94
N PRO A 147 26.04 9.96 17.07
CA PRO A 147 27.30 10.06 17.77
C PRO A 147 27.21 9.48 19.19
N GLY A 148 28.01 8.44 19.47
CA GLY A 148 28.05 7.77 20.77
C GLY A 148 26.91 6.78 21.07
N ARG A 149 25.97 6.52 20.14
CA ARG A 149 24.90 5.53 20.34
C ARG A 149 24.49 4.87 19.02
N SER A 150 24.36 3.55 19.03
CA SER A 150 23.75 2.77 17.96
C SER A 150 22.48 2.10 18.48
N CYS A 151 21.40 2.17 17.71
CA CYS A 151 20.11 1.57 18.02
C CYS A 151 19.75 0.57 16.92
N HIS A 152 19.34 -0.63 17.29
CA HIS A 152 18.80 -1.61 16.34
C HIS A 152 17.43 -2.10 16.81
N SER A 153 16.56 -2.45 15.87
CA SER A 153 15.30 -3.12 16.16
C SER A 153 15.52 -4.61 16.42
N GLN A 154 14.77 -5.17 17.35
CA GLN A 154 14.68 -6.60 17.59
C GLN A 154 13.23 -7.05 17.45
N LEU A 155 13.00 -8.15 16.73
CA LEU A 155 11.69 -8.80 16.68
C LEU A 155 11.47 -9.57 17.98
N ILE A 156 10.32 -9.37 18.61
CA ILE A 156 9.94 -10.00 19.88
C ILE A 156 8.53 -10.59 19.70
N GLU A 157 8.28 -11.75 20.28
CA GLU A 157 6.98 -12.40 20.27
C GLU A 157 5.95 -11.64 21.11
N ALA A 158 4.69 -11.63 20.68
CA ALA A 158 3.64 -10.81 21.28
C ALA A 158 3.17 -11.29 22.68
N GLU A 159 3.52 -12.51 23.09
CA GLU A 159 3.03 -13.15 24.32
C GLU A 159 3.90 -12.84 25.56
N ASP A 160 5.02 -12.13 25.40
CA ASP A 160 5.90 -11.78 26.51
C ASP A 160 5.24 -10.75 27.46
N ALA A 161 4.61 -11.26 28.53
CA ALA A 161 3.83 -10.50 29.50
C ALA A 161 4.61 -9.37 30.19
N ASN A 162 5.94 -9.49 30.28
CA ASN A 162 6.84 -8.51 30.90
C ASN A 162 6.94 -7.18 30.11
N TYR A 163 6.50 -7.13 28.84
CA TYR A 163 6.64 -5.93 28.00
C TYR A 163 5.34 -5.12 27.85
N LYS A 164 4.17 -5.67 28.19
CA LYS A 164 2.90 -4.91 28.22
C LYS A 164 2.96 -3.70 29.17
N GLU A 165 3.76 -3.76 30.23
CA GLU A 165 4.03 -2.63 31.14
C GLU A 165 5.04 -1.59 30.60
N LYS A 166 5.96 -1.96 29.70
CA LYS A 166 6.93 -1.01 29.10
C LYS A 166 6.35 -0.29 27.88
N VAL A 167 5.53 -0.97 27.08
CA VAL A 167 4.86 -0.38 25.89
C VAL A 167 3.76 0.62 26.30
N SER A 168 3.12 0.41 27.45
CA SER A 168 2.05 1.30 27.96
C SER A 168 2.54 2.69 28.42
N LYS A 169 3.86 2.94 28.47
CA LYS A 169 4.44 4.24 28.89
C LYS A 169 5.09 5.06 27.77
N GLY A 170 5.02 4.65 26.51
CA GLY A 170 5.48 5.47 25.39
C GLY A 170 5.57 4.71 24.08
N GLY A 171 4.49 4.75 23.29
CA GLY A 171 4.47 4.19 21.93
C GLY A 171 5.44 4.95 21.01
N ASN A 172 6.69 4.47 20.95
CA ASN A 172 7.75 5.12 20.17
C ASN A 172 7.67 4.84 18.67
N GLY A 173 6.90 3.84 18.23
CA GLY A 173 6.70 3.48 16.82
C GLY A 173 5.20 3.32 16.49
N ARG A 174 4.75 3.82 15.33
CA ARG A 174 3.36 3.70 14.89
C ARG A 174 3.22 3.75 13.37
N LEU A 175 2.30 2.94 12.83
CA LEU A 175 1.91 2.96 11.42
C LEU A 175 0.92 4.10 11.14
N MET A 176 1.18 4.86 10.09
CA MET A 176 0.38 5.97 9.57
C MET A 176 -0.09 5.65 8.16
N ARG A 177 -1.37 5.95 7.84
CA ARG A 177 -2.01 5.70 6.51
C ARG A 177 -1.85 4.26 5.99
N GLY A 178 -1.59 3.28 6.86
CA GLY A 178 -1.42 1.87 6.47
C GLY A 178 -0.11 1.53 5.73
N SER A 179 0.73 2.52 5.41
CA SER A 179 1.95 2.33 4.60
C SER A 179 3.19 3.07 5.10
N VAL A 180 3.05 4.02 6.03
CA VAL A 180 4.18 4.80 6.56
C VAL A 180 4.44 4.44 8.01
N TYR A 181 5.56 3.79 8.30
CA TYR A 181 5.96 3.53 9.68
C TYR A 181 6.75 4.70 10.24
N THR A 182 6.40 5.20 11.42
CA THR A 182 7.11 6.30 12.06
C THR A 182 7.62 5.90 13.43
N PHE A 183 8.82 6.34 13.80
CA PHE A 183 9.36 6.14 15.14
C PHE A 183 10.26 7.30 15.58
N LYS A 184 10.62 7.35 16.87
CA LYS A 184 11.45 8.42 17.44
C LYS A 184 12.77 7.90 18.00
N ILE A 185 13.82 8.69 17.81
CA ILE A 185 15.14 8.55 18.44
C ILE A 185 15.31 9.72 19.40
N PRO A 186 15.36 9.49 20.73
CA PRO A 186 15.37 10.57 21.69
C PRO A 186 16.76 11.16 21.90
N GLN A 187 16.79 12.45 22.27
CA GLN A 187 17.98 13.14 22.78
C GLN A 187 19.19 13.17 21.81
N VAL A 188 18.94 13.55 20.56
CA VAL A 188 19.99 13.77 19.54
C VAL A 188 20.50 15.21 19.62
N GLU A 189 21.82 15.38 19.55
CA GLU A 189 22.49 16.68 19.66
C GLU A 189 22.34 17.54 18.40
N GLY A 190 22.25 18.86 18.58
CA GLY A 190 22.28 19.82 17.48
C GLY A 190 23.60 19.73 16.70
N GLY A 191 23.50 19.74 15.37
CA GLY A 191 24.64 19.59 14.46
C GLY A 191 25.08 18.14 14.21
N ALA A 192 24.60 17.17 14.98
CA ALA A 192 24.93 15.76 14.82
C ALA A 192 24.44 15.17 13.48
N THR A 193 25.13 14.13 13.02
CA THR A 193 24.70 13.30 11.89
C THR A 193 24.02 12.03 12.38
N VAL A 194 22.84 11.75 11.88
CA VAL A 194 22.04 10.55 12.11
C VAL A 194 22.13 9.68 10.86
N SER A 195 22.78 8.52 10.96
CA SER A 195 22.78 7.51 9.89
C SER A 195 21.64 6.54 10.12
N ILE A 196 20.84 6.29 9.09
CA ILE A 196 19.66 5.42 9.18
C ILE A 196 19.79 4.35 8.11
N LYS A 197 19.62 3.10 8.52
CA LYS A 197 19.45 1.95 7.64
C LYS A 197 18.14 1.26 7.99
N VAL A 198 17.30 1.04 6.99
CA VAL A 198 15.97 0.46 7.14
C VAL A 198 15.78 -0.65 6.14
N ILE A 199 15.25 -1.76 6.63
CA ILE A 199 14.98 -2.97 5.86
C ILE A 199 13.48 -3.24 5.95
N TRP A 200 12.82 -3.34 4.81
CA TRP A 200 11.42 -3.76 4.74
C TRP A 200 11.22 -4.71 3.56
N SER A 201 10.17 -5.51 3.65
CA SER A 201 9.68 -6.32 2.54
C SER A 201 8.35 -5.76 2.04
N GLN A 202 8.10 -5.82 0.74
CA GLN A 202 6.80 -5.47 0.15
C GLN A 202 6.47 -6.39 -1.01
N LYS A 203 5.18 -6.51 -1.32
CA LYS A 203 4.71 -7.36 -2.40
C LYS A 203 4.96 -6.70 -3.76
N LEU A 204 5.36 -7.50 -4.74
CA LEU A 204 5.38 -7.12 -6.15
C LEU A 204 3.96 -7.16 -6.70
N LEU A 205 3.59 -6.14 -7.47
CA LEU A 205 2.28 -6.08 -8.12
C LEU A 205 2.36 -6.85 -9.43
N TYR A 206 1.47 -7.82 -9.63
CA TYR A 206 1.33 -8.51 -10.90
C TYR A 206 0.06 -8.02 -11.60
N HIS A 207 0.21 -7.54 -12.82
CA HIS A 207 -0.90 -7.10 -13.66
C HIS A 207 -0.59 -7.44 -15.13
N GLU A 208 -1.53 -8.09 -15.82
CA GLU A 208 -1.43 -8.42 -17.25
C GLU A 208 -0.09 -9.04 -17.70
N GLY A 209 0.45 -9.98 -16.92
CA GLY A 209 1.71 -10.65 -17.28
C GLY A 209 2.98 -9.88 -16.92
N GLN A 210 2.85 -8.78 -16.19
CA GLN A 210 3.96 -7.92 -15.78
C GLN A 210 4.02 -7.80 -14.26
N PHE A 211 5.21 -8.04 -13.72
CA PHE A 211 5.56 -7.67 -12.35
C PHE A 211 6.00 -6.21 -12.32
N SER A 212 5.49 -5.48 -11.35
CA SER A 212 5.79 -4.07 -11.12
C SER A 212 6.14 -3.84 -9.66
N LEU A 213 7.23 -3.11 -9.45
CA LEU A 213 7.70 -2.66 -8.15
C LEU A 213 7.69 -1.13 -8.16
N ASN A 214 7.03 -0.55 -7.15
CA ASN A 214 7.12 0.87 -6.86
C ASN A 214 7.64 1.05 -5.43
N VAL A 215 8.75 1.76 -5.29
CA VAL A 215 9.39 2.06 -4.00
C VAL A 215 9.45 3.57 -3.81
N PRO A 216 8.89 4.10 -2.70
CA PRO A 216 8.98 5.51 -2.36
C PRO A 216 10.44 5.99 -2.33
N PHE A 217 10.80 6.88 -3.24
CA PHE A 217 12.18 7.40 -3.41
C PHE A 217 12.21 8.87 -3.87
N SER A 218 11.07 9.55 -3.84
CA SER A 218 10.98 10.98 -4.14
C SER A 218 11.26 11.82 -2.90
N PHE A 219 12.31 12.64 -2.97
CA PHE A 219 12.75 13.51 -1.87
C PHE A 219 12.29 14.96 -2.09
N PRO A 220 11.59 15.57 -1.12
CA PRO A 220 11.20 16.98 -1.21
C PRO A 220 12.40 17.94 -1.25
N ALA A 221 12.25 19.08 -1.92
CA ALA A 221 13.35 20.03 -2.10
C ALA A 221 14.02 20.50 -0.80
N PHE A 222 13.25 20.60 0.30
CA PHE A 222 13.71 21.09 1.60
C PHE A 222 14.65 20.13 2.37
N VAL A 223 14.90 18.91 1.87
CA VAL A 223 15.93 18.02 2.45
C VAL A 223 17.33 18.28 1.88
N ASN A 224 17.44 19.14 0.87
CA ASN A 224 18.74 19.52 0.33
C ASN A 224 19.39 20.56 1.24
N PRO A 225 20.69 20.42 1.61
CA PRO A 225 21.40 21.42 2.39
C PRO A 225 21.32 22.80 1.73
N VAL A 226 21.01 23.82 2.55
CA VAL A 226 20.99 25.22 2.13
C VAL A 226 22.42 25.74 1.93
N GLY A 227 22.66 26.48 0.84
CA GLY A 227 23.94 27.13 0.56
C GLY A 227 24.71 26.53 -0.62
N LYS A 228 25.98 26.15 -0.40
CA LYS A 228 26.85 25.60 -1.46
C LYS A 228 26.22 24.33 -2.01
N LYS A 229 26.16 24.22 -3.34
CA LYS A 229 25.76 23.00 -4.04
C LYS A 229 26.79 21.91 -3.72
N ILE A 230 26.52 21.16 -2.65
CA ILE A 230 27.32 20.00 -2.26
C ILE A 230 26.95 18.88 -3.22
N SER A 231 27.96 18.29 -3.83
CA SER A 231 27.79 17.11 -4.65
C SER A 231 27.46 15.91 -3.76
N LYS A 232 26.45 15.14 -4.15
CA LYS A 232 25.93 14.00 -3.40
C LYS A 232 25.86 12.80 -4.32
N ARG A 233 25.65 11.62 -3.77
CA ARG A 233 25.61 10.40 -4.57
C ARG A 233 24.38 9.57 -4.27
N GLU A 234 23.67 9.19 -5.33
CA GLU A 234 22.57 8.23 -5.27
C GLU A 234 23.02 6.92 -5.89
N LYS A 235 22.78 5.82 -5.17
CA LYS A 235 23.09 4.48 -5.63
C LYS A 235 21.88 3.58 -5.45
N ILE A 236 21.40 2.97 -6.53
CA ILE A 236 20.34 1.97 -6.49
C ILE A 236 20.88 0.67 -7.07
N LEU A 237 20.93 -0.39 -6.27
CA LEU A 237 21.28 -1.73 -6.69
C LEU A 237 20.00 -2.56 -6.74
N LEU A 238 19.61 -3.01 -7.92
CA LEU A 238 18.43 -3.85 -8.11
C LEU A 238 18.87 -5.24 -8.56
N ASN A 239 18.48 -6.25 -7.81
CA ASN A 239 18.64 -7.65 -8.14
C ASN A 239 17.26 -8.27 -8.31
N VAL A 240 17.03 -8.94 -9.43
CA VAL A 240 15.76 -9.58 -9.74
C VAL A 240 16.01 -11.04 -9.95
N SER A 241 15.33 -11.89 -9.19
CA SER A 241 15.26 -13.33 -9.43
C SER A 241 13.80 -13.74 -9.57
N SER A 242 13.44 -14.26 -10.75
CA SER A 242 12.09 -14.77 -10.97
C SER A 242 11.83 -16.04 -10.17
N GLY A 243 12.88 -16.79 -9.83
CA GLY A 243 12.78 -18.07 -9.14
C GLY A 243 12.25 -19.22 -10.01
N VAL A 244 11.87 -18.95 -11.27
CA VAL A 244 11.24 -19.93 -12.17
C VAL A 244 12.14 -20.44 -13.29
N GLY A 245 13.40 -19.97 -13.37
CA GLY A 245 14.33 -20.38 -14.44
C GLY A 245 13.88 -20.02 -15.85
N LYS A 246 12.93 -19.07 -15.99
CA LYS A 246 12.47 -18.50 -17.25
C LYS A 246 13.12 -17.13 -17.47
N GLU A 247 13.26 -16.75 -18.74
CA GLU A 247 13.86 -15.47 -19.11
C GLU A 247 13.05 -14.29 -18.60
N ILE A 248 13.76 -13.28 -18.11
CA ILE A 248 13.20 -12.04 -17.59
C ILE A 248 13.43 -10.95 -18.63
N LEU A 249 12.35 -10.27 -19.04
CA LEU A 249 12.43 -9.09 -19.88
C LEU A 249 12.07 -7.85 -19.06
N CYS A 250 13.06 -6.97 -18.88
CA CYS A 250 12.84 -5.63 -18.36
C CYS A 250 11.93 -4.83 -19.32
N LYS A 251 10.97 -4.11 -18.76
CA LYS A 251 9.99 -3.32 -19.52
C LYS A 251 10.15 -1.83 -19.27
N SER A 252 10.07 -1.41 -18.01
CA SER A 252 10.20 0.01 -17.64
C SER A 252 11.09 0.18 -16.42
N THR A 253 11.78 1.32 -16.39
CA THR A 253 12.68 1.74 -15.32
C THR A 253 12.51 3.25 -15.13
N SER A 254 12.26 3.74 -13.91
CA SER A 254 12.21 5.19 -13.68
C SER A 254 13.58 5.86 -13.67
N HIS A 255 14.64 5.10 -13.36
CA HIS A 255 16.02 5.58 -13.30
C HIS A 255 16.87 4.94 -14.42
N ALA A 256 17.94 5.62 -14.83
CA ALA A 256 18.85 5.15 -15.86
C ALA A 256 19.75 4.01 -15.35
N LEU A 257 19.17 2.82 -15.23
CA LEU A 257 19.81 1.62 -14.71
C LEU A 257 20.79 1.03 -15.72
N LYS A 258 22.03 0.75 -15.28
CA LYS A 258 23.03 0.00 -16.04
C LYS A 258 22.95 -1.48 -15.67
N GLU A 259 22.80 -2.35 -16.64
CA GLU A 259 22.80 -3.79 -16.41
C GLU A 259 24.20 -4.27 -15.99
N LEU A 260 24.29 -4.94 -14.84
CA LEU A 260 25.53 -5.50 -14.31
C LEU A 260 25.67 -7.00 -14.60
N ARG A 261 24.56 -7.73 -14.56
CA ARG A 261 24.53 -9.18 -14.74
C ARG A 261 23.21 -9.61 -15.37
N ARG A 262 23.29 -10.66 -16.20
CA ARG A 262 22.14 -11.35 -16.77
C ARG A 262 22.43 -12.84 -16.81
N GLU A 263 21.59 -13.58 -16.11
CA GLU A 263 21.55 -15.04 -16.12
C GLU A 263 20.10 -15.47 -16.39
N VAL A 264 19.89 -16.74 -16.72
CA VAL A 264 18.53 -17.26 -16.91
C VAL A 264 17.75 -17.12 -15.60
N GLY A 265 16.66 -16.34 -15.61
CA GLY A 265 15.85 -16.08 -14.42
C GLY A 265 16.47 -15.12 -13.40
N LYS A 266 17.59 -14.46 -13.71
CA LYS A 266 18.20 -13.44 -12.84
C LYS A 266 18.72 -12.23 -13.62
N MET A 267 18.49 -11.04 -13.10
CA MET A 267 19.04 -9.79 -13.62
C MET A 267 19.58 -8.94 -12.48
N GLY A 268 20.63 -8.16 -12.75
CA GLY A 268 21.15 -7.18 -11.81
C GLY A 268 21.40 -5.85 -12.49
N PHE A 269 21.03 -4.77 -11.84
CA PHE A 269 21.11 -3.42 -12.35
C PHE A 269 21.71 -2.48 -11.30
N LEU A 270 22.43 -1.46 -11.77
CA LEU A 270 23.01 -0.41 -10.96
C LEU A 270 22.67 0.96 -11.54
N TYR A 271 22.06 1.80 -10.71
CA TYR A 271 22.08 3.24 -10.89
C TYR A 271 23.11 3.82 -9.92
N ASP A 272 24.00 4.66 -10.43
CA ASP A 272 25.03 5.32 -9.65
C ASP A 272 25.28 6.69 -10.28
N ALA A 273 24.81 7.73 -9.59
CA ALA A 273 24.83 9.09 -10.10
C ALA A 273 25.27 10.09 -9.02
N GLU A 274 26.06 11.06 -9.45
CA GLU A 274 26.38 12.22 -8.67
C GLU A 274 25.32 13.30 -8.92
N VAL A 275 24.66 13.76 -7.85
CA VAL A 275 23.48 14.63 -7.92
C VAL A 275 23.65 15.88 -7.05
N LEU A 276 23.11 17.00 -7.53
CA LEU A 276 23.07 18.26 -6.78
C LEU A 276 21.80 18.38 -5.94
N THR A 277 20.70 17.83 -6.45
CA THR A 277 19.40 17.69 -5.80
C THR A 277 19.02 16.23 -5.79
N TRP A 278 18.47 15.76 -4.68
CA TRP A 278 17.95 14.39 -4.57
C TRP A 278 16.81 14.13 -5.57
N SER A 279 16.59 12.86 -5.92
CA SER A 279 15.57 12.41 -6.87
C SER A 279 14.19 12.90 -6.47
N SER A 280 13.45 13.43 -7.45
CA SER A 280 12.07 13.88 -7.26
C SER A 280 11.05 12.87 -7.78
N ALA A 281 11.49 11.67 -8.15
CA ALA A 281 10.65 10.60 -8.67
C ALA A 281 10.86 9.32 -7.87
N ASP A 282 9.77 8.58 -7.65
CA ASP A 282 9.84 7.27 -7.01
C ASP A 282 10.57 6.26 -7.90
N PHE A 283 11.11 5.22 -7.26
CA PHE A 283 11.71 4.13 -8.00
C PHE A 283 10.60 3.20 -8.51
N SER A 284 10.46 3.11 -9.83
CA SER A 284 9.57 2.15 -10.49
C SER A 284 10.37 1.24 -11.40
N PHE A 285 10.08 -0.05 -11.29
CA PHE A 285 10.70 -1.10 -12.09
C PHE A 285 9.65 -2.10 -12.49
N SER A 286 9.65 -2.52 -13.75
CA SER A 286 8.75 -3.56 -14.21
C SER A 286 9.44 -4.56 -15.14
N TYR A 287 9.02 -5.81 -15.01
CA TYR A 287 9.55 -6.92 -15.79
C TYR A 287 8.49 -7.97 -16.07
N ASN A 288 8.69 -8.73 -17.14
CA ASN A 288 7.85 -9.88 -17.47
C ASN A 288 8.70 -11.14 -17.37
N VAL A 289 8.09 -12.21 -16.89
CA VAL A 289 8.64 -13.56 -16.99
C VAL A 289 8.06 -14.18 -18.26
N TYR A 290 8.87 -14.29 -19.32
CA TYR A 290 8.34 -14.74 -20.61
C TYR A 290 8.13 -16.26 -20.61
N SER A 291 6.88 -16.66 -20.87
CA SER A 291 6.54 -18.02 -21.27
C SER A 291 5.40 -17.98 -22.27
N LYS A 292 5.49 -18.83 -23.28
CA LYS A 292 4.40 -19.03 -24.24
C LYS A 292 3.24 -19.78 -23.60
N ASP A 293 3.52 -20.88 -22.91
CA ASP A 293 2.51 -21.76 -22.34
C ASP A 293 2.37 -21.57 -20.82
N LEU A 294 1.27 -22.08 -20.26
CA LEU A 294 1.08 -22.25 -18.83
C LEU A 294 2.27 -23.04 -18.26
N PHE A 295 2.88 -22.55 -17.18
CA PHE A 295 4.00 -23.24 -16.54
C PHE A 295 3.90 -23.11 -15.04
N GLY A 296 4.29 -24.16 -14.34
CA GLY A 296 4.35 -24.18 -12.88
C GLY A 296 5.50 -25.04 -12.41
N GLY A 297 5.74 -25.02 -11.12
CA GLY A 297 6.81 -25.80 -10.51
C GLY A 297 6.68 -25.83 -9.00
N VAL A 298 7.47 -26.72 -8.40
CA VAL A 298 7.63 -26.82 -6.95
C VAL A 298 9.10 -26.58 -6.64
N LEU A 299 9.36 -25.70 -5.69
CA LEU A 299 10.67 -25.49 -5.12
C LEU A 299 10.66 -26.07 -3.73
N LEU A 300 11.68 -26.86 -3.41
CA LEU A 300 11.87 -27.44 -2.10
C LEU A 300 13.10 -26.81 -1.47
N GLN A 301 12.95 -26.32 -0.25
CA GLN A 301 14.05 -25.82 0.56
C GLN A 301 14.04 -26.54 1.90
N SER A 302 15.12 -27.28 2.16
CA SER A 302 15.36 -27.88 3.47
C SER A 302 15.74 -26.79 4.48
N PRO A 303 15.32 -26.94 5.74
CA PRO A 303 15.73 -26.03 6.81
C PRO A 303 17.26 -26.08 6.99
N LEU A 304 17.84 -24.97 7.38
CA LEU A 304 19.24 -24.89 7.77
C LEU A 304 19.42 -25.45 9.19
N LEU A 305 20.65 -25.91 9.51
CA LEU A 305 21.01 -26.52 10.80
C LEU A 305 20.71 -25.66 12.05
N ARG A 306 20.34 -24.38 11.88
CA ARG A 306 20.08 -23.43 12.97
C ARG A 306 18.73 -22.73 12.85
N ASP A 307 17.87 -23.17 11.94
CA ASP A 307 16.53 -22.62 11.84
C ASP A 307 15.73 -23.03 13.07
N ILE A 308 14.92 -22.10 13.58
CA ILE A 308 14.01 -22.35 14.70
C ILE A 308 12.92 -23.35 14.27
N ASP A 309 12.60 -23.34 12.98
CA ASP A 309 11.64 -24.23 12.33
C ASP A 309 12.41 -25.29 11.51
N ASP A 310 12.29 -26.56 11.90
CA ASP A 310 12.91 -27.71 11.24
C ASP A 310 11.98 -28.36 10.19
N ARG A 311 10.85 -27.74 9.87
CA ARG A 311 9.94 -28.21 8.82
C ARG A 311 10.55 -27.99 7.44
N GLN A 312 10.30 -28.93 6.53
CA GLN A 312 10.62 -28.71 5.11
C GLN A 312 9.69 -27.67 4.52
N MET A 313 10.26 -26.70 3.81
CA MET A 313 9.50 -25.66 3.14
C MET A 313 9.43 -25.96 1.65
N PHE A 314 8.24 -25.79 1.07
CA PHE A 314 8.11 -25.81 -0.38
C PHE A 314 7.31 -24.60 -0.87
N CYS A 315 7.58 -24.19 -2.09
CA CYS A 315 6.83 -23.16 -2.80
C CYS A 315 6.30 -23.76 -4.10
N PHE A 316 4.97 -23.81 -4.23
CA PHE A 316 4.31 -24.12 -5.50
C PHE A 316 3.95 -22.81 -6.19
N TYR A 317 4.34 -22.68 -7.46
CA TYR A 317 3.93 -21.56 -8.29
C TYR A 317 3.30 -22.04 -9.59
N LEU A 318 2.34 -21.27 -10.09
CA LEU A 318 1.69 -21.50 -11.37
C LEU A 318 1.50 -20.17 -12.09
N PHE A 319 2.02 -20.07 -13.31
CA PHE A 319 1.97 -18.89 -14.14
C PHE A 319 1.14 -19.14 -15.39
N PRO A 320 0.17 -18.27 -15.72
CA PRO A 320 -0.76 -18.44 -16.85
C PRO A 320 -0.07 -18.52 -18.22
N GLY A 321 1.17 -18.02 -18.34
CA GLY A 321 1.83 -17.77 -19.62
C GLY A 321 1.25 -16.54 -20.34
N ASN A 322 1.86 -16.16 -21.46
CA ASN A 322 1.45 -14.97 -22.23
C ASN A 322 0.56 -15.31 -23.44
N ASN A 323 0.00 -16.53 -23.50
CA ASN A 323 -0.84 -16.93 -24.63
C ASN A 323 -2.21 -16.24 -24.57
N GLN A 324 -2.41 -15.26 -25.45
CA GLN A 324 -3.68 -14.53 -25.61
C GLN A 324 -4.83 -15.40 -26.16
N SER A 325 -4.57 -16.65 -26.52
CA SER A 325 -5.56 -17.58 -27.10
C SER A 325 -6.45 -18.29 -26.06
N MET A 326 -6.24 -18.08 -24.76
CA MET A 326 -7.11 -18.70 -23.75
C MET A 326 -8.45 -17.96 -23.72
N LYS A 327 -9.54 -18.65 -24.11
CA LYS A 327 -10.89 -18.08 -23.98
C LYS A 327 -11.16 -17.81 -22.51
N ALA A 328 -11.39 -16.55 -22.16
CA ALA A 328 -11.84 -16.18 -20.82
C ALA A 328 -13.14 -16.90 -20.50
N PHE A 329 -13.30 -17.37 -19.26
CA PHE A 329 -14.55 -17.97 -18.83
C PHE A 329 -15.68 -16.94 -18.92
N ARG A 330 -16.87 -17.41 -19.32
CA ARG A 330 -18.11 -16.65 -19.13
C ARG A 330 -18.32 -16.44 -17.63
N LYS A 331 -18.84 -15.28 -17.27
CA LYS A 331 -19.02 -14.89 -15.87
C LYS A 331 -20.47 -14.54 -15.62
N GLU A 332 -20.92 -14.87 -14.41
CA GLU A 332 -22.18 -14.37 -13.86
C GLU A 332 -21.84 -13.50 -12.66
N VAL A 333 -22.04 -12.19 -12.81
CA VAL A 333 -21.54 -11.19 -11.86
C VAL A 333 -22.67 -10.51 -11.12
N ILE A 334 -22.69 -10.59 -9.80
CA ILE A 334 -23.64 -9.83 -8.98
C ILE A 334 -22.92 -8.72 -8.24
N PHE A 335 -23.32 -7.48 -8.48
CA PHE A 335 -22.87 -6.32 -7.71
C PHE A 335 -23.85 -6.06 -6.56
N ILE A 336 -23.36 -6.17 -5.33
CA ILE A 336 -24.09 -5.81 -4.11
C ILE A 336 -23.57 -4.44 -3.64
N ILE A 337 -24.42 -3.41 -3.69
CA ILE A 337 -24.04 -2.03 -3.37
C ILE A 337 -24.81 -1.53 -2.14
N ASP A 338 -24.06 -1.05 -1.16
CA ASP A 338 -24.60 -0.43 0.04
C ASP A 338 -25.20 0.95 -0.29
N ILE A 339 -26.43 1.17 0.15
CA ILE A 339 -27.17 2.44 0.09
C ILE A 339 -27.67 2.86 1.47
N SER A 340 -26.97 2.46 2.53
CA SER A 340 -27.20 2.94 3.89
C SER A 340 -26.91 4.45 4.01
N ARG A 341 -27.35 5.04 5.12
CA ARG A 341 -27.21 6.49 5.34
C ARG A 341 -25.75 6.99 5.30
N SER A 342 -24.77 6.18 5.67
CA SER A 342 -23.34 6.56 5.64
C SER A 342 -22.84 6.82 4.23
N MET A 343 -23.38 6.11 3.23
CA MET A 343 -23.02 6.24 1.82
C MET A 343 -23.43 7.58 1.20
N LYS A 344 -24.21 8.42 1.91
CA LYS A 344 -24.76 9.67 1.37
C LYS A 344 -23.68 10.62 0.82
N GLY A 345 -23.87 11.08 -0.41
CA GLY A 345 -23.00 12.05 -1.07
C GLY A 345 -21.87 11.36 -1.85
N GLY A 346 -20.63 11.80 -1.62
CA GLY A 346 -19.46 11.35 -2.38
C GLY A 346 -19.26 9.82 -2.44
N PRO A 347 -19.37 9.07 -1.33
CA PRO A 347 -19.17 7.61 -1.34
C PRO A 347 -20.11 6.88 -2.31
N LEU A 348 -21.42 7.15 -2.26
CA LEU A 348 -22.40 6.53 -3.15
C LEU A 348 -22.16 6.91 -4.62
N GLU A 349 -21.87 8.17 -4.91
CA GLU A 349 -21.63 8.61 -6.28
C GLU A 349 -20.35 7.99 -6.87
N SER A 350 -19.27 7.92 -6.08
CA SER A 350 -18.06 7.20 -6.49
C SER A 350 -18.30 5.69 -6.67
N ALA A 351 -19.09 5.07 -5.79
CA ALA A 351 -19.45 3.65 -5.90
C ALA A 351 -20.30 3.36 -7.15
N LYS A 352 -21.27 4.22 -7.47
CA LYS A 352 -22.06 4.14 -8.72
C LYS A 352 -21.15 4.23 -9.93
N ASN A 353 -20.25 5.22 -9.98
CA ASN A 353 -19.33 5.40 -11.10
C ASN A 353 -18.42 4.17 -11.28
N GLY A 354 -17.80 3.68 -10.21
CA GLY A 354 -16.95 2.49 -10.25
C GLY A 354 -17.71 1.23 -10.68
N LEU A 355 -18.95 1.06 -10.24
CA LEU A 355 -19.83 -0.03 -10.66
C LEU A 355 -20.17 0.08 -12.15
N LEU A 356 -20.58 1.26 -12.63
CA LEU A 356 -20.88 1.51 -14.05
C LEU A 356 -19.66 1.23 -14.95
N SER A 357 -18.47 1.71 -14.57
CA SER A 357 -17.24 1.42 -15.28
C SER A 357 -16.87 -0.06 -15.25
N SER A 358 -17.27 -0.80 -14.22
CA SER A 358 -17.09 -2.25 -14.15
C SER A 358 -18.06 -2.99 -15.07
N LEU A 359 -19.33 -2.56 -15.16
CA LEU A 359 -20.30 -3.12 -16.11
C LEU A 359 -19.85 -2.98 -17.56
N GLN A 360 -19.28 -1.83 -17.92
CA GLN A 360 -18.74 -1.56 -19.27
C GLN A 360 -17.56 -2.47 -19.65
N LYS A 361 -16.94 -3.16 -18.69
CA LYS A 361 -15.83 -4.11 -18.92
C LYS A 361 -16.31 -5.56 -19.05
N LEU A 362 -17.59 -5.84 -18.85
CA LEU A 362 -18.15 -7.17 -19.08
C LEU A 362 -18.15 -7.48 -20.59
N ASN A 363 -17.92 -8.75 -20.93
CA ASN A 363 -18.11 -9.20 -22.30
C ASN A 363 -19.62 -9.36 -22.56
N PRO A 364 -20.11 -9.20 -23.81
CA PRO A 364 -21.52 -9.41 -24.13
C PRO A 364 -22.06 -10.82 -23.82
N GLU A 365 -21.19 -11.81 -23.68
CA GLU A 365 -21.56 -13.18 -23.27
C GLU A 365 -21.62 -13.37 -21.74
N ASP A 366 -21.16 -12.40 -20.95
CA ASP A 366 -21.28 -12.41 -19.51
C ASP A 366 -22.70 -11.97 -19.10
N SER A 367 -23.16 -12.43 -17.94
CA SER A 367 -24.42 -11.99 -17.33
C SER A 367 -24.16 -11.24 -16.04
N PHE A 368 -25.04 -10.32 -15.68
CA PHE A 368 -24.93 -9.55 -14.45
C PHE A 368 -26.28 -9.31 -13.76
N ASN A 369 -26.21 -8.92 -12.49
CA ASN A 369 -27.33 -8.32 -11.77
C ASN A 369 -26.79 -7.35 -10.71
N ILE A 370 -27.65 -6.48 -10.21
CA ILE A 370 -27.32 -5.49 -9.18
C ILE A 370 -28.33 -5.61 -8.03
N ILE A 371 -27.81 -5.66 -6.81
CA ILE A 371 -28.58 -5.65 -5.58
C ILE A 371 -28.14 -4.43 -4.77
N ALA A 372 -28.99 -3.42 -4.68
CA ALA A 372 -28.79 -2.32 -3.74
C ALA A 372 -29.39 -2.71 -2.39
N PHE A 373 -28.73 -2.35 -1.28
CA PHE A 373 -29.21 -2.74 0.05
C PHE A 373 -29.00 -1.67 1.11
N ASN A 374 -29.90 -1.66 2.09
CA ASN A 374 -29.74 -0.99 3.37
C ASN A 374 -30.25 -1.95 4.47
N MET A 375 -31.42 -1.68 5.07
CA MET A 375 -32.18 -2.67 5.84
C MET A 375 -33.07 -3.55 4.96
N GLU A 376 -33.35 -3.11 3.73
CA GLU A 376 -34.09 -3.81 2.69
C GLU A 376 -33.17 -4.12 1.50
N THR A 377 -33.65 -4.90 0.53
CA THR A 377 -32.95 -5.22 -0.71
C THR A 377 -33.74 -4.80 -1.93
N TYR A 378 -33.10 -4.12 -2.86
CA TYR A 378 -33.66 -3.67 -4.12
C TYR A 378 -32.89 -4.32 -5.27
N LEU A 379 -33.59 -5.08 -6.11
CA LEU A 379 -32.98 -5.77 -7.24
C LEU A 379 -33.17 -4.94 -8.51
N PHE A 380 -32.14 -4.92 -9.35
CA PHE A 380 -32.24 -4.39 -10.71
C PHE A 380 -33.14 -5.27 -11.58
N SER A 381 -32.86 -6.58 -11.62
CA SER A 381 -33.69 -7.58 -12.30
C SER A 381 -33.99 -8.77 -11.38
N SER A 382 -35.10 -9.46 -11.62
CA SER A 382 -35.44 -10.71 -10.93
C SER A 382 -34.62 -11.91 -11.42
N VAL A 383 -33.95 -11.78 -12.56
CA VAL A 383 -33.11 -12.81 -13.20
C VAL A 383 -31.74 -12.23 -13.58
N MET A 384 -30.79 -13.08 -13.95
CA MET A 384 -29.50 -12.61 -14.49
C MET A 384 -29.71 -12.06 -15.91
N GLU A 385 -29.23 -10.84 -16.16
CA GLU A 385 -29.34 -10.16 -17.47
C GLU A 385 -28.02 -10.28 -18.24
N GLN A 386 -28.07 -10.48 -19.55
CA GLN A 386 -26.85 -10.43 -20.37
C GLN A 386 -26.29 -9.01 -20.41
N ALA A 387 -24.97 -8.88 -20.47
CA ALA A 387 -24.27 -7.59 -20.50
C ALA A 387 -24.35 -6.92 -21.90
N THR A 388 -25.55 -6.72 -22.43
CA THR A 388 -25.77 -5.94 -23.66
C THR A 388 -25.71 -4.44 -23.38
N GLU A 389 -25.48 -3.64 -24.42
CA GLU A 389 -25.46 -2.18 -24.29
C GLU A 389 -26.80 -1.64 -23.75
N GLU A 390 -27.92 -2.24 -24.16
CA GLU A 390 -29.26 -1.88 -23.69
C GLU A 390 -29.45 -2.20 -22.20
N ALA A 391 -29.06 -3.41 -21.76
CA ALA A 391 -29.18 -3.82 -20.36
C ALA A 391 -28.30 -2.95 -19.45
N ILE A 392 -27.09 -2.59 -19.89
CA ILE A 392 -26.21 -1.69 -19.15
C ILE A 392 -26.81 -0.28 -19.06
N LEU A 393 -27.45 0.21 -20.13
CA LEU A 393 -28.13 1.51 -20.12
C LEU A 393 -29.34 1.51 -19.17
N GLU A 394 -30.11 0.44 -19.12
CA GLU A 394 -31.22 0.27 -18.18
C GLU A 394 -30.74 0.20 -16.73
N ALA A 395 -29.68 -0.56 -16.48
CA ALA A 395 -29.02 -0.60 -15.18
C ALA A 395 -28.51 0.79 -14.75
N THR A 396 -27.97 1.57 -15.68
CA THR A 396 -27.52 2.94 -15.44
C THR A 396 -28.67 3.85 -15.01
N ARG A 397 -29.81 3.77 -15.69
CA ARG A 397 -31.02 4.53 -15.30
C ARG A 397 -31.51 4.10 -13.92
N TRP A 398 -31.59 2.80 -13.68
CA TRP A 398 -32.01 2.25 -12.38
C TRP A 398 -31.11 2.71 -11.23
N LEU A 399 -29.79 2.70 -11.42
CA LEU A 399 -28.82 3.19 -10.44
C LEU A 399 -29.01 4.67 -10.09
N ASN A 400 -29.34 5.50 -11.08
CA ASN A 400 -29.54 6.94 -10.89
C ASN A 400 -30.90 7.27 -10.25
N ASP A 401 -31.94 6.54 -10.63
CA ASP A 401 -33.32 6.84 -10.22
C ASP A 401 -33.70 6.23 -8.86
N LYS A 402 -33.15 5.06 -8.52
CA LYS A 402 -33.61 4.24 -7.39
C LYS A 402 -32.70 4.27 -6.16
N LEU A 403 -31.42 4.58 -6.32
CA LEU A 403 -30.48 4.51 -5.20
C LEU A 403 -30.44 5.84 -4.45
N THR A 404 -31.17 5.88 -3.34
CA THR A 404 -31.10 6.95 -2.34
C THR A 404 -30.51 6.39 -1.06
N ALA A 405 -29.46 7.06 -0.54
CA ALA A 405 -28.80 6.65 0.70
C ALA A 405 -29.70 6.89 1.92
N ASP A 406 -30.19 5.82 2.56
CA ASP A 406 -30.93 5.88 3.82
C ASP A 406 -30.92 4.53 4.56
N GLY A 407 -31.32 4.55 5.83
CA GLY A 407 -31.42 3.37 6.68
C GLY A 407 -30.07 2.91 7.25
N GLY A 408 -30.10 1.72 7.86
CA GLY A 408 -28.93 1.00 8.35
C GLY A 408 -28.32 0.07 7.30
N THR A 409 -27.48 -0.85 7.75
CA THR A 409 -26.70 -1.74 6.88
C THR A 409 -26.99 -3.21 7.24
N ASN A 410 -27.50 -4.00 6.28
CA ASN A 410 -27.73 -5.44 6.43
C ASN A 410 -27.07 -6.18 5.25
N ILE A 411 -25.89 -6.75 5.50
CA ILE A 411 -25.09 -7.44 4.46
C ILE A 411 -25.59 -8.88 4.23
N LEU A 412 -26.17 -9.53 5.23
CA LEU A 412 -26.55 -10.95 5.14
C LEU A 412 -27.69 -11.19 4.15
N MET A 413 -28.70 -10.31 4.15
CA MET A 413 -29.87 -10.43 3.29
C MET A 413 -29.53 -10.36 1.78
N PRO A 414 -28.81 -9.34 1.27
CA PRO A 414 -28.43 -9.29 -0.14
C PRO A 414 -27.47 -10.41 -0.53
N LEU A 415 -26.58 -10.87 0.36
CA LEU A 415 -25.72 -12.04 0.09
C LEU A 415 -26.54 -13.32 -0.14
N LYS A 416 -27.56 -13.58 0.71
CA LYS A 416 -28.48 -14.71 0.51
C LYS A 416 -29.20 -14.62 -0.82
N GLN A 417 -29.66 -13.42 -1.18
CA GLN A 417 -30.35 -13.19 -2.45
C GLN A 417 -29.43 -13.37 -3.66
N ALA A 418 -28.18 -12.89 -3.59
CA ALA A 418 -27.18 -13.08 -4.63
C ALA A 418 -26.88 -14.57 -4.85
N ILE A 419 -26.65 -15.32 -3.78
CA ILE A 419 -26.42 -16.76 -3.84
C ILE A 419 -27.61 -17.49 -4.49
N LYS A 420 -28.85 -17.07 -4.17
CA LYS A 420 -30.06 -17.64 -4.77
C LYS A 420 -30.15 -17.36 -6.28
N LEU A 421 -29.81 -16.15 -6.72
CA LEU A 421 -29.78 -15.79 -8.15
C LEU A 421 -28.74 -16.61 -8.93
N LEU A 422 -27.62 -16.95 -8.28
CA LEU A 422 -26.54 -17.77 -8.85
C LEU A 422 -26.77 -19.28 -8.67
N ALA A 423 -27.91 -19.72 -8.15
CA ALA A 423 -28.16 -21.13 -7.88
C ALA A 423 -28.32 -21.97 -9.17
N GLU A 424 -28.66 -21.33 -10.28
CA GLU A 424 -28.85 -21.98 -11.59
C GLU A 424 -27.66 -21.77 -12.54
N THR A 425 -26.55 -21.19 -12.06
CA THR A 425 -25.34 -20.94 -12.87
C THR A 425 -24.79 -22.24 -13.45
N THR A 426 -24.67 -22.30 -14.78
CA THR A 426 -24.03 -23.42 -15.48
C THR A 426 -23.01 -22.89 -16.48
N ASN A 427 -21.85 -23.56 -16.59
CA ASN A 427 -20.79 -23.21 -17.55
C ASN A 427 -20.26 -21.75 -17.47
N SER A 428 -20.46 -21.09 -16.33
CA SER A 428 -19.98 -19.73 -16.05
C SER A 428 -19.38 -19.66 -14.65
N ILE A 429 -18.45 -18.73 -14.43
CA ILE A 429 -17.88 -18.49 -13.11
C ILE A 429 -18.76 -17.48 -12.36
N PRO A 430 -19.33 -17.86 -11.20
CA PRO A 430 -20.14 -16.95 -10.40
C PRO A 430 -19.25 -16.06 -9.54
N VAL A 431 -19.45 -14.75 -9.63
CA VAL A 431 -18.68 -13.74 -8.89
C VAL A 431 -19.63 -12.76 -8.23
N ILE A 432 -19.41 -12.50 -6.94
CA ILE A 432 -20.15 -11.50 -6.16
C ILE A 432 -19.17 -10.38 -5.78
N PHE A 433 -19.54 -9.13 -6.08
CA PHE A 433 -18.82 -7.95 -5.60
C PHE A 433 -19.66 -7.24 -4.54
N LEU A 434 -19.20 -7.21 -3.30
CA LEU A 434 -19.83 -6.47 -2.21
C LEU A 434 -19.12 -5.13 -2.02
N ILE A 435 -19.84 -4.01 -2.12
CA ILE A 435 -19.33 -2.64 -2.00
C ILE A 435 -20.04 -1.97 -0.82
N THR A 436 -19.30 -1.52 0.18
CA THR A 436 -19.88 -0.91 1.41
C THR A 436 -18.91 0.07 2.08
N ASP A 437 -19.44 1.11 2.73
CA ASP A 437 -18.70 1.98 3.66
C ASP A 437 -19.00 1.69 5.14
N GLY A 438 -19.90 0.73 5.39
CA GLY A 438 -20.48 0.45 6.67
C GLY A 438 -19.74 -0.63 7.46
N ALA A 439 -20.16 -0.77 8.71
CA ALA A 439 -19.82 -1.88 9.59
C ALA A 439 -21.13 -2.50 10.10
N VAL A 440 -21.08 -3.80 10.39
CA VAL A 440 -22.25 -4.56 10.87
C VAL A 440 -21.88 -5.24 12.19
N GLU A 441 -22.87 -5.57 13.02
CA GLU A 441 -22.62 -6.25 14.30
C GLU A 441 -22.57 -7.78 14.15
N ASP A 442 -23.19 -8.33 13.10
CA ASP A 442 -23.37 -9.76 12.80
C ASP A 442 -22.26 -10.35 11.92
N GLU A 443 -21.05 -9.77 11.96
CA GLU A 443 -19.89 -10.17 11.13
C GLU A 443 -19.59 -11.67 11.20
N ARG A 444 -19.66 -12.24 12.41
CA ARG A 444 -19.42 -13.67 12.64
C ARG A 444 -20.49 -14.54 11.98
N ASP A 445 -21.75 -14.13 12.05
CA ASP A 445 -22.86 -14.89 11.47
C ASP A 445 -22.82 -14.85 9.95
N ILE A 446 -22.43 -13.71 9.36
CA ILE A 446 -22.20 -13.59 7.91
C ILE A 446 -21.05 -14.50 7.47
N CYS A 447 -19.90 -14.47 8.15
CA CYS A 447 -18.77 -15.33 7.85
C CYS A 447 -19.12 -16.82 7.98
N ASN A 448 -19.84 -17.20 9.04
CA ASN A 448 -20.30 -18.57 9.26
C ASN A 448 -21.29 -19.02 8.18
N PHE A 449 -22.20 -18.14 7.75
CA PHE A 449 -23.15 -18.42 6.68
C PHE A 449 -22.44 -18.71 5.35
N VAL A 450 -21.51 -17.84 4.94
CA VAL A 450 -20.74 -18.04 3.69
C VAL A 450 -19.88 -19.30 3.78
N LYS A 451 -19.17 -19.49 4.90
CA LYS A 451 -18.36 -20.69 5.11
C LYS A 451 -19.21 -21.96 5.04
N GLY A 452 -20.35 -21.98 5.72
CA GLY A 452 -21.30 -23.09 5.72
C GLY A 452 -21.78 -23.41 4.31
N TYR A 453 -22.21 -22.40 3.55
CA TYR A 453 -22.63 -22.56 2.16
C TYR A 453 -21.53 -23.20 1.30
N LEU A 454 -20.30 -22.67 1.34
CA LEU A 454 -19.18 -23.18 0.55
C LEU A 454 -18.74 -24.60 0.97
N THR A 455 -18.89 -24.98 2.24
CA THR A 455 -18.56 -26.34 2.71
C THR A 455 -19.65 -27.36 2.44
N SER A 456 -20.90 -26.94 2.28
CA SER A 456 -22.06 -27.83 2.13
C SER A 456 -22.16 -28.56 0.79
N GLY A 457 -21.15 -28.41 -0.08
CA GLY A 457 -21.06 -29.15 -1.34
C GLY A 457 -22.10 -28.75 -2.39
N GLY A 458 -22.64 -27.53 -2.30
CA GLY A 458 -23.49 -26.98 -3.35
C GLY A 458 -22.75 -27.04 -4.70
N SER A 459 -23.49 -27.29 -5.79
CA SER A 459 -22.91 -27.45 -7.13
C SER A 459 -22.16 -26.20 -7.63
N ILE A 460 -22.32 -25.05 -6.95
CA ILE A 460 -21.82 -23.75 -7.34
C ILE A 460 -21.22 -23.03 -6.11
N SER A 461 -19.95 -22.63 -6.21
CA SER A 461 -19.22 -21.88 -5.17
C SER A 461 -18.86 -20.48 -5.69
N PRO A 462 -19.67 -19.44 -5.41
CA PRO A 462 -19.39 -18.10 -5.91
C PRO A 462 -18.13 -17.52 -5.27
N ARG A 463 -17.32 -16.81 -6.07
CA ARG A 463 -16.20 -16.03 -5.55
C ARG A 463 -16.72 -14.70 -5.02
N ILE A 464 -16.50 -14.41 -3.74
CA ILE A 464 -16.95 -13.15 -3.11
C ILE A 464 -15.76 -12.21 -3.00
N SER A 465 -15.80 -11.13 -3.76
CA SER A 465 -14.86 -10.02 -3.64
C SER A 465 -15.53 -8.85 -2.92
N THR A 466 -14.79 -8.15 -2.08
CA THR A 466 -15.33 -7.09 -1.22
C THR A 466 -14.54 -5.80 -1.40
N PHE A 467 -15.23 -4.67 -1.47
CA PHE A 467 -14.65 -3.34 -1.59
C PHE A 467 -15.11 -2.45 -0.43
N GLY A 468 -14.15 -2.02 0.39
CA GLY A 468 -14.41 -1.12 1.52
C GLY A 468 -14.22 0.35 1.13
N ILE A 469 -15.17 1.20 1.48
CA ILE A 469 -15.09 2.66 1.26
C ILE A 469 -14.90 3.38 2.59
N GLY A 470 -13.95 4.31 2.63
CA GLY A 470 -13.72 5.18 3.77
C GLY A 470 -13.02 4.52 4.95
N THR A 471 -12.94 5.24 6.06
CA THR A 471 -12.17 4.84 7.24
C THR A 471 -13.00 4.17 8.33
N TYR A 472 -14.34 4.29 8.26
CA TYR A 472 -15.26 3.74 9.25
C TYR A 472 -15.69 2.30 8.96
N CYS A 473 -15.50 1.84 7.72
CA CYS A 473 -15.76 0.47 7.33
C CYS A 473 -14.85 -0.51 8.08
N ASN A 474 -15.39 -1.68 8.49
CA ASN A 474 -14.58 -2.75 9.05
C ASN A 474 -13.85 -3.52 7.94
N HIS A 475 -12.71 -2.96 7.51
CA HIS A 475 -11.82 -3.55 6.49
C HIS A 475 -11.30 -4.95 6.85
N HIS A 476 -11.18 -5.27 8.13
CA HIS A 476 -10.74 -6.59 8.58
C HIS A 476 -11.83 -7.64 8.32
N PHE A 477 -13.08 -7.32 8.66
CA PHE A 477 -14.23 -8.17 8.36
C PHE A 477 -14.38 -8.41 6.85
N LEU A 478 -14.34 -7.35 6.04
CA LEU A 478 -14.46 -7.49 4.58
C LEU A 478 -13.34 -8.36 3.99
N ARG A 479 -12.10 -8.16 4.44
CA ARG A 479 -10.98 -9.00 4.04
C ARG A 479 -11.19 -10.47 4.39
N MET A 480 -11.66 -10.74 5.62
CA MET A 480 -11.98 -12.10 6.06
C MET A 480 -13.10 -12.72 5.22
N LEU A 481 -14.15 -11.95 4.93
CA LEU A 481 -15.26 -12.40 4.10
C LEU A 481 -14.82 -12.74 2.68
N ALA A 482 -13.98 -11.91 2.06
CA ALA A 482 -13.41 -12.20 0.74
C ALA A 482 -12.52 -13.45 0.76
N GLN A 483 -11.72 -13.64 1.81
CA GLN A 483 -10.89 -14.85 1.97
C GLN A 483 -11.75 -16.12 2.10
N ILE A 484 -12.78 -16.10 2.95
CA ILE A 484 -13.74 -17.21 3.08
C ILE A 484 -14.42 -17.46 1.73
N GLY A 485 -14.87 -16.39 1.06
CA GLY A 485 -15.47 -16.40 -0.26
C GLY A 485 -14.53 -16.69 -1.42
N ARG A 486 -13.25 -17.00 -1.18
CA ARG A 486 -12.23 -17.29 -2.20
C ARG A 486 -12.05 -16.18 -3.27
N GLY A 487 -12.43 -14.93 -2.95
CA GLY A 487 -12.30 -13.76 -3.82
C GLY A 487 -11.23 -12.77 -3.33
N HIS A 488 -11.35 -11.52 -3.74
CA HIS A 488 -10.36 -10.46 -3.50
C HIS A 488 -10.91 -9.34 -2.63
N PHE A 489 -10.03 -8.69 -1.87
CA PHE A 489 -10.37 -7.50 -1.06
C PHE A 489 -9.55 -6.31 -1.53
N ASP A 490 -10.20 -5.16 -1.71
CA ASP A 490 -9.55 -3.86 -1.85
C ASP A 490 -10.34 -2.79 -1.07
N THR A 491 -9.72 -1.64 -0.84
CA THR A 491 -10.28 -0.52 -0.10
C THR A 491 -9.82 0.81 -0.65
N ALA A 492 -10.69 1.82 -0.61
CA ALA A 492 -10.35 3.21 -0.86
C ALA A 492 -10.67 4.06 0.38
N TYR A 493 -9.68 4.81 0.88
CA TYR A 493 -9.85 5.68 2.06
C TYR A 493 -10.36 7.08 1.70
N ASP A 494 -10.20 7.48 0.45
CA ASP A 494 -10.61 8.76 -0.13
C ASP A 494 -11.56 8.51 -1.31
N ALA A 495 -12.48 9.44 -1.56
CA ALA A 495 -13.52 9.28 -2.57
C ALA A 495 -12.98 9.28 -4.01
N ASP A 496 -11.83 9.92 -4.23
CA ASP A 496 -11.22 10.09 -5.55
C ASP A 496 -10.53 8.80 -6.03
N SER A 497 -10.04 7.96 -5.11
CA SER A 497 -9.44 6.66 -5.44
C SER A 497 -10.43 5.50 -5.56
N VAL A 498 -11.70 5.69 -5.17
CA VAL A 498 -12.74 4.64 -5.21
C VAL A 498 -12.89 4.05 -6.61
N ASP A 499 -13.11 4.87 -7.63
CA ASP A 499 -13.33 4.40 -9.00
C ASP A 499 -12.13 3.58 -9.51
N PHE A 500 -10.93 4.15 -9.46
CA PHE A 500 -9.71 3.47 -9.90
C PHE A 500 -9.46 2.14 -9.17
N ARG A 501 -9.63 2.10 -7.84
CA ARG A 501 -9.41 0.88 -7.06
C ARG A 501 -10.51 -0.16 -7.26
N MET A 502 -11.76 0.25 -7.40
CA MET A 502 -12.85 -0.66 -7.76
C MET A 502 -12.61 -1.29 -9.12
N GLN A 503 -12.17 -0.50 -10.10
CA GLN A 503 -11.81 -1.00 -11.42
C GLN A 503 -10.64 -1.99 -11.37
N LYS A 504 -9.60 -1.71 -10.57
CA LYS A 504 -8.49 -2.64 -10.33
C LYS A 504 -9.00 -3.96 -9.74
N LEU A 505 -9.79 -3.90 -8.68
CA LEU A 505 -10.38 -5.08 -8.04
C LEU A 505 -11.23 -5.90 -9.02
N PHE A 506 -12.07 -5.23 -9.82
CA PHE A 506 -12.91 -5.88 -10.82
C PHE A 506 -12.08 -6.59 -11.89
N THR A 507 -11.09 -5.91 -12.47
CA THR A 507 -10.21 -6.51 -13.48
C THR A 507 -9.46 -7.71 -12.91
N THR A 508 -8.92 -7.62 -11.69
CA THR A 508 -8.24 -8.76 -11.02
C THR A 508 -9.20 -9.93 -10.77
N ALA A 509 -10.39 -9.68 -10.23
CA ALA A 509 -11.34 -10.74 -9.90
C ALA A 509 -12.01 -11.36 -11.14
N SER A 510 -12.11 -10.63 -12.25
CA SER A 510 -12.75 -11.06 -13.49
C SER A 510 -11.79 -11.71 -14.49
N SER A 511 -10.47 -11.59 -14.32
CA SER A 511 -9.44 -12.15 -15.22
C SER A 511 -9.13 -13.61 -14.91
N ILE A 512 -10.14 -14.48 -14.96
CA ILE A 512 -10.01 -15.89 -14.60
C ILE A 512 -9.58 -16.72 -15.81
N ILE A 513 -8.41 -17.36 -15.70
CA ILE A 513 -7.82 -18.23 -16.73
C ILE A 513 -7.90 -19.71 -16.32
N LEU A 514 -7.91 -19.99 -15.02
CA LEU A 514 -8.05 -21.32 -14.42
C LEU A 514 -9.04 -21.27 -13.24
N ALA A 515 -9.84 -22.32 -13.11
CA ALA A 515 -10.79 -22.51 -12.02
C ALA A 515 -10.62 -23.92 -11.43
N ASP A 516 -11.04 -24.09 -10.17
CA ASP A 516 -11.05 -25.37 -9.44
C ASP A 516 -9.74 -26.17 -9.49
N ILE A 517 -8.62 -25.45 -9.32
CA ILE A 517 -7.28 -26.05 -9.26
C ILE A 517 -7.19 -26.94 -8.01
N THR A 518 -6.92 -28.24 -8.22
CA THR A 518 -6.62 -29.21 -7.17
C THR A 518 -5.15 -29.63 -7.23
N VAL A 519 -4.56 -29.95 -6.07
CA VAL A 519 -3.18 -30.44 -5.94
C VAL A 519 -3.21 -31.71 -5.09
N ASP A 520 -3.32 -32.87 -5.76
CA ASP A 520 -3.55 -34.17 -5.11
C ASP A 520 -2.32 -34.67 -4.34
N ALA A 521 -1.12 -34.19 -4.69
CA ALA A 521 0.15 -34.64 -4.10
C ALA A 521 0.33 -34.30 -2.60
N LEU A 522 -0.60 -33.54 -2.01
CA LEU A 522 -0.54 -33.08 -0.62
C LEU A 522 -1.32 -33.97 0.35
N GLU A 523 -2.07 -34.95 -0.15
CA GLU A 523 -2.96 -35.81 0.67
C GLU A 523 -2.22 -36.78 1.60
N HIS A 524 -0.93 -37.03 1.35
CA HIS A 524 -0.11 -38.00 2.10
C HIS A 524 0.88 -37.35 3.08
N LEU A 525 0.76 -36.05 3.36
CA LEU A 525 1.63 -35.35 4.31
C LEU A 525 1.10 -35.46 5.74
N ASP A 526 1.97 -35.79 6.69
CA ASP A 526 1.61 -35.96 8.11
C ASP A 526 1.06 -34.66 8.74
N SER A 527 1.59 -33.52 8.31
CA SER A 527 1.12 -32.19 8.70
C SER A 527 1.47 -31.17 7.63
N LEU A 528 0.52 -30.33 7.23
CA LEU A 528 0.71 -29.32 6.20
C LEU A 528 0.13 -27.98 6.64
N GLU A 529 0.95 -26.93 6.55
CA GLU A 529 0.53 -25.54 6.68
C GLU A 529 0.67 -24.86 5.31
N VAL A 530 -0.45 -24.41 4.73
CA VAL A 530 -0.46 -23.76 3.41
C VAL A 530 -0.70 -22.27 3.56
N LEU A 531 0.27 -21.48 3.14
CA LEU A 531 0.15 -20.03 2.99
C LEU A 531 -0.10 -19.70 1.51
N ASN A 532 -1.32 -19.26 1.20
CA ASN A 532 -1.70 -18.92 -0.17
C ASN A 532 -1.34 -17.46 -0.48
N SER A 533 -0.40 -17.21 -1.39
CA SER A 533 -0.28 -15.92 -2.08
C SER A 533 -1.03 -16.00 -3.42
N ARG A 534 -2.17 -15.30 -3.51
CA ARG A 534 -2.93 -15.16 -4.78
C ARG A 534 -2.59 -13.81 -5.43
N TYR A 535 -2.55 -13.82 -6.77
CA TYR A 535 -2.34 -12.67 -7.66
C TYR A 535 -3.64 -12.31 -8.37
#